data_AF-A0AAU5BQ25-F1
#
_entry.id   AF-A0AAU5BQ25-F1
#
_cell.length_a   1.000
_cell.length_b   1.000
_cell.length_c   1.000
_cell.angle_alpha   90.00
_cell.angle_beta   90.00
_cell.angle_gamma   90.00
#
_symmetry.space_group_name_H-M   'P 1'
#
loop_
_entity.id
_entity.type
_entity.pdbx_description
1 polymer ?
#
loop_
_entity_poly.entity_id
_entity_poly.type
_entity_poly.pdbx_seq_one_letter_code
_entity_poly.pdbx_strand_id
1 'polypeptide(L)'
;MRTPDALHDLRTPDRTARSSGRDLTQLDHYLGALDVHLTPQQFARLSEVSAVPLGVPHEAITGSLSGIQGGDTSRVIAPAAPVS
;
A
#
# COMPACT_ATOMS: atom_id res chain seq x y z
N MET A 1 -44.10 -32.37 26.40
CA MET A 1 -44.11 -31.24 25.46
C MET A 1 -42.94 -30.33 25.82
N ARG A 2 -41.82 -30.47 25.10
CA ARG A 2 -40.57 -29.71 25.31
C ARG A 2 -40.22 -29.10 23.96
N THR A 3 -40.24 -27.79 23.86
CA THR A 3 -39.81 -27.00 22.71
C THR A 3 -38.33 -27.27 22.42
N PRO A 4 -37.92 -27.44 21.15
CA PRO A 4 -36.51 -27.33 20.80
C PRO A 4 -36.16 -25.84 20.71
N ASP A 5 -35.30 -25.38 21.62
CA ASP A 5 -34.60 -24.11 21.45
C ASP A 5 -33.71 -24.24 20.22
N ALA A 6 -33.97 -23.36 19.24
CA ALA A 6 -33.13 -23.18 18.08
C ALA A 6 -31.76 -22.73 18.57
N LEU A 7 -30.80 -23.65 18.56
CA LEU A 7 -29.38 -23.33 18.65
C LEU A 7 -29.04 -22.51 17.41
N HIS A 8 -29.03 -21.20 17.62
CA HIS A 8 -28.66 -20.18 16.67
C HIS A 8 -27.39 -20.63 15.95
N ASP A 9 -27.52 -20.81 14.63
CA ASP A 9 -26.44 -21.03 13.68
C ASP A 9 -25.43 -19.87 13.83
N LEU A 10 -24.46 -20.08 14.73
CA LEU A 10 -23.34 -19.19 14.92
C LEU A 10 -22.36 -19.46 13.78
N ARG A 11 -22.76 -19.05 12.57
CA ARG A 11 -21.85 -18.84 11.45
C ARG A 11 -20.93 -17.69 11.85
N THR A 12 -19.92 -18.01 12.64
CA THR A 12 -18.76 -17.16 12.86
C THR A 12 -18.21 -16.86 11.48
N PRO A 13 -18.22 -15.60 10.99
CA PRO A 13 -17.46 -15.29 9.79
C PRO A 13 -16.00 -15.57 10.14
N ASP A 14 -15.44 -16.55 9.43
CA ASP A 14 -14.03 -16.86 9.44
C ASP A 14 -13.24 -15.56 9.24
N ARG A 15 -12.64 -15.07 10.33
CA ARG A 15 -11.88 -13.82 10.37
C ARG A 15 -10.44 -14.00 9.83
N THR A 16 -10.15 -15.12 9.15
CA THR A 16 -8.79 -15.43 8.69
C THR A 16 -8.58 -15.41 7.18
N ALA A 17 -9.62 -15.19 6.38
CA ALA A 17 -9.43 -14.81 4.99
C ALA A 17 -9.03 -13.32 4.89
N ARG A 18 -7.77 -12.99 5.22
CA ARG A 18 -7.10 -11.86 4.57
C ARG A 18 -7.02 -12.21 3.08
N SER A 19 -8.07 -11.89 2.32
CA SER A 19 -8.05 -11.89 0.86
C SER A 19 -7.04 -10.83 0.44
N SER A 20 -5.78 -11.21 0.31
CA SER A 20 -4.71 -10.31 -0.13
C SER A 20 -4.82 -9.97 -1.63
N GLY A 21 -6.04 -9.82 -2.15
CA GLY A 21 -6.29 -9.56 -3.56
C GLY A 21 -5.78 -10.64 -4.51
N ARG A 22 -5.94 -11.91 -4.14
CA ARG A 22 -5.45 -13.06 -4.92
C ARG A 22 -6.56 -13.62 -5.82
N ASP A 23 -7.03 -12.82 -6.75
CA ASP A 23 -7.86 -13.28 -7.87
C ASP A 23 -7.14 -12.95 -9.19
N LEU A 24 -7.28 -13.83 -10.20
CA LEU A 24 -6.62 -13.67 -11.49
C LEU A 24 -7.08 -12.40 -12.20
N THR A 25 -8.37 -12.05 -12.11
CA THR A 25 -8.88 -10.79 -12.65
C THR A 25 -8.21 -9.57 -12.01
N GLN A 26 -7.90 -9.63 -10.71
CA GLN A 26 -7.19 -8.55 -10.04
C GLN A 26 -5.72 -8.49 -10.47
N LEU A 27 -5.06 -9.63 -10.65
CA LEU A 27 -3.72 -9.69 -11.22
C LEU A 27 -3.67 -9.10 -12.64
N ASP A 28 -4.63 -9.48 -13.48
CA ASP A 28 -4.72 -8.99 -14.86
C ASP A 28 -4.89 -7.46 -14.89
N HIS A 29 -5.71 -6.89 -13.99
CA HIS A 29 -5.84 -5.44 -13.86
C HIS A 29 -4.53 -4.77 -13.41
N TYR A 30 -3.78 -5.37 -12.48
CA TYR A 30 -2.49 -4.81 -12.07
C TYR A 30 -1.45 -4.85 -13.18
N LEU A 31 -1.39 -5.95 -13.93
CA LEU A 31 -0.45 -6.09 -15.05
C LEU A 31 -0.84 -5.17 -16.20
N GLY A 32 -2.13 -4.99 -16.49
CA GLY A 32 -2.59 -4.03 -17.50
C GLY A 32 -2.26 -2.57 -17.18
N ALA A 33 -2.02 -2.22 -15.91
CA ALA A 33 -1.57 -0.88 -15.54
C ALA A 33 -0.17 -0.53 -16.06
N LEU A 34 0.63 -1.53 -16.45
CA LEU A 34 1.96 -1.32 -17.04
C LEU A 34 1.89 -0.66 -18.43
N ASP A 35 0.78 -0.83 -19.15
CA ASP A 35 0.57 -0.26 -20.48
C ASP A 35 -0.07 1.15 -20.44
N VAL A 36 -0.26 1.71 -19.24
CA VAL A 36 -0.86 3.04 -19.07
C VAL A 36 0.18 4.13 -19.31
N HIS A 37 -0.01 4.91 -20.37
CA HIS A 37 0.79 6.09 -20.66
C HIS A 37 0.04 7.37 -20.27
N LEU A 38 0.66 8.18 -19.42
CA LEU A 38 0.13 9.48 -19.02
C LEU A 38 0.72 10.59 -19.88
N THR A 39 -0.11 11.55 -20.28
CA THR A 39 0.40 12.79 -20.85
C THR A 39 1.11 13.61 -19.74
N PRO A 40 2.03 14.53 -20.10
CA PRO A 40 2.67 15.40 -19.12
C PRO A 40 1.68 16.16 -18.24
N GLN A 41 0.55 16.60 -18.82
CA GLN A 41 -0.51 17.30 -18.09
C GLN A 41 -1.24 16.39 -17.10
N GLN A 42 -1.53 15.14 -17.47
CA GLN A 42 -2.15 14.17 -16.57
C GLN A 42 -1.23 13.82 -15.41
N PHE A 43 0.06 13.61 -15.69
CA PHE A 43 1.06 13.36 -14.67
C PHE A 43 1.23 14.55 -13.72
N ALA A 44 1.26 15.78 -14.24
CA ALA A 44 1.34 17.00 -13.43
C ALA A 44 0.14 17.12 -12.49
N ARG A 45 -1.07 16.88 -13.01
CA ARG A 45 -2.29 16.90 -12.19
C ARG A 45 -2.26 15.84 -11.09
N LEU A 46 -1.82 14.62 -11.39
CA LEU A 46 -1.69 13.56 -10.38
C LEU A 46 -0.64 13.91 -9.31
N SER A 47 0.49 14.48 -9.73
CA SER A 47 1.53 14.96 -8.81
C SER A 47 1.00 16.02 -7.86
N GLU A 48 0.24 17.00 -8.37
CA GLU A 48 -0.33 18.08 -7.57
C GLU A 48 -1.30 17.55 -6.50
N VAL A 49 -2.25 16.69 -6.89
CA VAL A 49 -3.25 16.19 -5.94
C VAL A 49 -2.70 15.14 -4.96
N SER A 50 -1.56 14.51 -5.28
CA SER A 50 -0.90 13.52 -4.43
C SER A 50 0.17 14.10 -3.50
N ALA A 51 0.46 15.41 -3.61
CA ALA A 51 1.41 16.12 -2.74
C ALA A 51 0.85 16.39 -1.33
N VAL A 52 0.24 15.38 -0.71
CA VAL A 52 -0.31 15.46 0.65
C VAL A 52 0.83 15.37 1.67
N PRO A 53 0.84 16.18 2.74
CA PRO A 53 1.82 16.05 3.81
C PRO A 53 1.81 14.64 4.41
N LEU A 54 2.98 14.01 4.51
CA LEU A 54 3.12 12.63 4.94
C LEU A 54 2.94 12.43 6.45
N GLY A 55 3.06 13.51 7.25
CA GLY A 55 2.87 13.51 8.69
C GLY A 55 3.78 12.54 9.45
N VAL A 56 3.36 12.18 10.66
CA VAL A 56 3.99 11.12 11.46
C VAL A 56 3.53 9.75 10.93
N PRO A 57 4.44 8.76 10.73
CA PRO A 57 5.83 8.70 11.17
C PRO A 57 6.89 9.25 10.19
N HIS A 58 6.50 9.67 8.99
CA HIS A 58 7.44 10.07 7.92
C HIS A 58 8.33 11.25 8.32
N GLU A 59 7.77 12.25 8.99
CA GLU A 59 8.52 13.42 9.49
C GLU A 59 9.56 13.02 10.55
N ALA A 60 9.17 12.14 11.48
CA ALA A 60 10.07 11.66 12.54
C ALA A 60 11.23 10.82 11.99
N ILE A 61 10.96 9.97 11.01
CA ILE A 61 11.98 9.17 10.32
C ILE A 61 12.92 10.08 9.53
N THR A 62 12.38 11.08 8.81
CA THR A 62 13.19 12.04 8.07
C THR A 62 14.16 12.78 8.99
N GLY A 63 13.69 13.25 10.15
CA GLY A 63 14.54 13.90 11.15
C GLY A 63 15.61 12.98 11.76
N SER A 64 15.37 11.67 11.78
CA SER A 64 16.28 10.68 12.34
C SER A 64 17.18 9.99 11.30
N LEU A 65 17.00 10.31 10.00
CA LEU A 65 17.56 9.54 8.90
C LEU A 65 19.09 9.45 8.95
N SER A 66 19.78 10.56 9.23
CA SER A 66 21.24 10.57 9.34
C SER A 66 21.74 9.61 10.44
N GLY A 67 21.08 9.60 11.60
CA GLY A 67 21.42 8.69 12.70
C GLY A 67 21.16 7.22 12.34
N ILE A 68 20.03 6.93 11.69
CA ILE A 68 19.71 5.59 11.17
C ILE A 68 20.76 5.11 10.15
N GLN A 69 21.32 6.03 9.37
CA GLN A 69 22.36 5.78 8.38
C GLN A 69 23.79 5.78 8.96
N GLY A 70 23.94 5.87 10.29
CA GLY A 70 25.26 5.81 10.95
C GLY A 70 26.04 7.13 10.96
N GLY A 71 25.39 8.25 10.66
CA GLY A 71 25.94 9.62 10.76
C GLY A 71 26.76 10.09 9.55
N ASP A 72 27.02 9.21 8.57
CA ASP A 72 27.69 9.55 7.32
C ASP A 72 26.85 9.05 6.13
N THR A 73 25.87 9.86 5.74
CA THR A 73 24.90 9.53 4.67
C THR A 73 25.59 9.33 3.31
N SER A 74 26.80 9.89 3.12
CA SER A 74 27.57 9.75 1.88
C SER A 74 28.01 8.32 1.59
N ARG A 75 28.02 7.45 2.61
CA ARG A 75 28.38 6.03 2.51
C ARG A 75 27.20 5.12 2.21
N VAL A 76 25.99 5.66 2.15
CA VAL A 76 24.78 4.89 1.85
C VAL A 76 24.53 4.90 0.35
N ILE A 77 24.50 3.71 -0.25
CA ILE A 77 24.16 3.54 -1.66
C ILE A 77 22.63 3.64 -1.79
N ALA A 78 22.15 4.70 -2.44
CA ALA A 78 20.73 4.86 -2.73
C ALA A 78 20.28 3.84 -3.79
N PRO A 79 19.03 3.35 -3.73
CA PRO A 79 18.46 2.54 -4.81
C PRO A 79 18.50 3.31 -6.13
N ALA A 80 18.83 2.61 -7.22
CA ALA A 80 18.70 3.20 -8.55
C ALA A 80 17.24 3.61 -8.78
N ALA A 81 17.02 4.82 -9.28
CA ALA A 81 15.69 5.23 -9.72
C ALA A 81 15.22 4.25 -10.81
N PRO A 82 13.96 3.79 -10.78
CA PRO A 82 13.40 2.99 -11.86
C PRO A 82 13.57 3.73 -13.19
N VAL A 83 14.05 3.01 -14.21
CA VAL A 83 14.10 3.54 -15.56
C VAL A 83 12.66 3.71 -16.05
N SER A 84 12.30 4.95 -16.38
CA SER A 84 11.03 5.32 -17.00
C SER A 84 11.02 5.00 -18.49
#